data_AF-L8M2G9-F1
#
_entry.id   AF-L8M2G9-F1
#
_cell.length_a   1.000
_cell.length_b   1.000
_cell.length_c   1.000
_cell.angle_alpha   90.00
_cell.angle_beta   90.00
_cell.angle_gamma   90.00
#
_symmetry.space_group_name_H-M   'P 1'
#
loop_
_entity.id
_entity.type
_entity.pdbx_description
1 polymer ?
#
loop_
_entity_poly.entity_id
_entity_poly.type
_entity_poly.pdbx_seq_one_letter_code
_entity_poly.pdbx_strand_id
1 'polypeptide(L)' 'MFGLGFPELAIIAIVAIVVFGPKKIPEIGGALGKTLRGFKEEMNSNQEEDSDV' A
#
# COMPACT_ATOMS: atom_id res chain seq x y z
N MET A 1 15.47 -4.78 24.12
CA MET A 1 15.81 -6.07 23.48
C MET A 1 14.75 -6.32 22.41
N PHE A 2 15.16 -6.61 21.17
CA PHE A 2 14.33 -6.52 19.95
C PHE A 2 13.95 -5.10 19.54
N GLY A 3 14.95 -4.33 19.10
CA GLY A 3 14.69 -3.21 18.20
C GLY A 3 14.37 -3.81 16.84
N LEU A 4 13.19 -3.56 16.28
CA LEU A 4 12.89 -3.88 14.89
C LEU A 4 13.77 -3.00 14.01
N GLY A 5 14.97 -3.47 13.74
CA GLY A 5 15.90 -2.84 12.85
C GLY A 5 15.53 -3.12 11.39
N PHE A 6 16.18 -2.37 10.51
CA PHE A 6 16.13 -2.64 9.09
C PHE A 6 16.53 -4.09 8.72
N PRO A 7 17.53 -4.73 9.38
CA PRO A 7 17.90 -6.13 9.10
C PRO A 7 16.78 -7.13 9.39
N GLU A 8 16.08 -7.00 10.51
CA GLU A 8 15.00 -7.91 10.92
C GLU A 8 13.81 -7.82 9.96
N LEU A 9 13.44 -6.60 9.55
CA LEU A 9 12.41 -6.37 8.53
C LEU A 9 12.81 -6.99 7.18
N ALA A 10 14.08 -6.90 6.79
CA ALA A 10 14.56 -7.50 5.56
C ALA A 10 14.42 -9.04 5.58
N ILE A 11 14.72 -9.69 6.70
CA ILE A 11 14.54 -11.14 6.86
C ILE A 11 13.07 -11.52 6.73
N ILE A 12 12.17 -10.79 7.40
CA ILE A 12 10.72 -11.03 7.30
C ILE A 12 10.24 -10.83 5.85
N ALA A 13 10.72 -9.78 5.17
CA ALA A 13 10.39 -9.52 3.78
C ALA A 13 10.87 -10.64 2.84
N ILE A 14 12.08 -11.19 3.06
CA ILE A 14 12.58 -12.33 2.28
C ILE A 14 11.68 -13.55 2.48
N VAL A 15 11.32 -13.89 3.72
CA VAL A 15 10.43 -15.02 4.02
C VAL A 15 9.06 -14.81 3.35
N ALA A 16 8.50 -13.61 3.46
CA ALA A 16 7.25 -13.27 2.79
C ALA A 16 7.35 -13.40 1.26
N ILE A 17 8.46 -12.97 0.65
CA ILE A 17 8.70 -13.12 -0.79
C ILE A 17 8.83 -14.59 -1.20
N VAL A 18 9.42 -15.45 -0.36
CA VAL A 18 9.49 -16.89 -0.65
C VAL A 18 8.11 -17.54 -0.62
N VAL A 19 7.26 -17.17 0.35
CA VAL A 19 5.91 -17.72 0.51
C VAL A 19 4.96 -17.20 -0.57
N PHE A 20 4.93 -15.89 -0.79
CA PHE A 20 3.99 -15.24 -1.72
C PHE A 20 4.54 -15.13 -3.15
N GLY A 21 5.85 -15.17 -3.31
CA GLY A 21 6.53 -14.93 -4.59
C GLY A 21 6.78 -13.44 -4.86
N PRO A 22 7.92 -13.06 -5.48
CA PRO A 22 8.28 -11.67 -5.72
C PRO A 22 7.32 -10.96 -6.69
N LYS A 23 6.60 -11.71 -7.53
CA LYS A 23 5.62 -11.16 -8.47
C LYS A 23 4.29 -10.76 -7.81
N LYS A 24 3.93 -11.37 -6.68
CA LYS A 24 2.66 -11.04 -6.00
C LYS A 24 2.69 -9.70 -5.28
N ILE A 25 3.85 -9.26 -4.80
CA ILE A 25 4.01 -7.95 -4.14
C ILE A 25 3.64 -6.78 -5.08
N PRO A 26 4.19 -6.64 -6.30
CA PRO A 26 3.81 -5.57 -7.22
C PRO A 26 2.40 -5.75 -7.78
N GLU A 27 1.91 -6.99 -7.93
CA GLU A 27 0.54 -7.27 -8.36
C GLU A 27 -0.49 -6.75 -7.34
N ILE A 28 -0.30 -7.08 -6.06
CA ILE A 28 -1.13 -6.59 -4.96
C ILE A 28 -0.98 -5.07 -4.83
N GLY A 29 0.25 -4.54 -4.87
CA GLY A 29 0.50 -3.10 -4.82
C GLY A 29 -0.18 -2.34 -5.96
N GLY A 30 -0.18 -2.89 -7.18
CA GLY A 30 -0.84 -2.31 -8.34
C GLY A 30 -2.38 -2.33 -8.21
N ALA A 31 -2.95 -3.42 -7.69
CA ALA A 31 -4.38 -3.51 -7.43
C ALA A 31 -4.82 -2.52 -6.34
N LEU A 32 -4.14 -2.54 -5.19
CA LEU A 32 -4.39 -1.62 -4.08
C LEU A 32 -4.18 -0.15 -4.50
N GLY A 33 -3.13 0.13 -5.28
CA GLY A 33 -2.85 1.48 -5.78
C GLY A 33 -3.95 2.03 -6.68
N LYS A 34 -4.55 1.19 -7.53
CA LYS A 34 -5.72 1.57 -8.34
C LYS A 34 -6.93 1.85 -7.46
N THR A 35 -7.19 1.00 -6.46
CA THR A 35 -8.29 1.21 -5.51
C THR A 35 -8.10 2.49 -4.69
N LEU A 36 -6.92 2.71 -4.12
CA LEU A 36 -6.56 3.92 -3.37
C LEU A 36 -6.66 5.18 -4.23
N ARG A 37 -6.27 5.09 -5.52
CA ARG A 37 -6.40 6.21 -6.47
C ARG A 37 -7.86 6.57 -6.72
N GLY A 38 -8.72 5.58 -7.00
CA GLY A 38 -10.16 5.81 -7.17
C GLY A 38 -10.81 6.38 -5.90
N PHE A 39 -10.46 5.82 -4.74
CA PHE A 39 -10.92 6.33 -3.45
C PHE A 39 -10.49 7.79 -3.21
N LYS A 40 -9.24 8.14 -3.54
CA LYS A 40 -8.74 9.51 -3.42
C LYS A 40 -9.46 10.47 -4.37
N GLU A 41 -9.78 10.04 -5.58
CA GLU A 41 -10.48 10.87 -6.58
C GLU A 41 -11.91 11.20 -6.12
N GLU A 42 -12.66 10.19 -5.68
CA GLU A 42 -14.00 10.38 -5.11
C GLU A 42 -14.00 11.27 -3.85
N MET A 43 -13.02 11.07 -2.97
CA MET A 43 -12.87 11.91 -1.77
C MET A 43 -12.58 13.39 -2.10
N ASN A 44 -11.81 13.68 -3.15
CA ASN A 44 -11.51 15.07 -3.53
C ASN A 44 -12.69 15.71 -4.25
N SER A 45 -13.40 14.97 -5.13
CA SER A 45 -14.59 15.49 -5.80
C SER A 45 -15.69 15.87 -4.80
N ASN A 46 -15.88 15.08 -3.74
CA ASN A 46 -16.85 15.40 -2.68
C ASN A 46 -16.41 16.55 -1.76
N GLN A 47 -15.13 16.91 -1.75
CA GLN A 47 -14.61 18.03 -0.96
C GLN A 47 -14.69 19.38 -1.70
N GLU A 48 -14.70 19.36 -3.03
CA GLU A 48 -14.85 20.56 -3.86
C GLU A 48 -16.31 21.06 -3.87
N GLU A 49 -17.32 20.18 -3.80
CA GLU A 49 -18.75 20.54 -3.80
C GLU A 49 -19.21 21.31 -2.52
N ASP A 50 -18.52 21.16 -1.39
CA ASP A 50 -18.83 21.85 -0.13
C ASP A 50 -18.20 23.27 -0.02
N SER A 51 -17.38 23.68 -1.01
CA SER A 51 -16.62 24.95 -0.95
C SER A 51 -17.24 26.12 -1.72
N ASP A 52 -18.32 25.88 -2.47
CA ASP A 52 -19.05 26.87 -3.27
C ASP A 52 -20.50 27.15 -2.78
N VAL A 53 -20.84 26.80 -1.52
CA VAL A 53 -22.14 27.13 -0.87
C VAL A 53 -21.96 28.08 0.31
#